data_AF-A0A3M2H4A1-F1
#
_entry.id   AF-A0A3M2H4A1-F1
#
_cell.length_a   1.000
_cell.length_b   1.000
_cell.length_c   1.000
_cell.angle_alpha   90.00
_cell.angle_beta   90.00
_cell.angle_gamma   90.00
#
_symmetry.space_group_name_H-M   'P 1'
#
loop_
_entity.id
_entity.type
_entity.pdbx_description
1 polymer ?
#
loop_
_entity_poly.entity_id
_entity_poly.type
_entity_poly.pdbx_seq_one_letter_code
_entity_poly.pdbx_strand_id
1 'polypeptide(L)'
;MPSTLRTLATIGGTVAAGGPDSVLLAVLLVADARVELARGGTPTLDELLDTGVPDGDLVCAVTVDTDGEVATAATGRTPADVPIVAAVARTAPDGRRLALTGVAARVLRVDPDDPTAGLDPPGDFRGSGAYRRHLAATLARRALEGLR
;
A
#
# COMPACT_ATOMS: atom_id res chain seq x y z
N MET A 1 -11.49 2.03 8.19
CA MET A 1 -11.96 3.43 8.37
C MET A 1 -13.48 3.44 8.48
N PRO A 2 -14.08 4.11 9.48
CA PRO A 2 -15.51 4.41 9.52
C PRO A 2 -15.98 5.25 8.32
N SER A 3 -17.25 5.18 7.94
CA SER A 3 -17.81 5.96 6.81
C SER A 3 -17.65 7.47 6.99
N THR A 4 -17.80 7.97 8.22
CA THR A 4 -17.66 9.40 8.57
C THR A 4 -16.24 9.94 8.40
N LEU A 5 -15.22 9.10 8.56
CA LEU A 5 -13.84 9.52 8.30
C LEU A 5 -13.51 9.54 6.81
N ARG A 6 -14.15 8.68 6.01
CA ARG A 6 -13.96 8.66 4.55
C ARG A 6 -14.50 9.91 3.85
N THR A 7 -15.54 10.55 4.41
CA THR A 7 -16.10 11.78 3.83
C THR A 7 -15.24 13.01 4.09
N LEU A 8 -14.29 12.94 5.02
CA LEU A 8 -13.38 14.03 5.36
C LEU A 8 -11.96 13.81 4.83
N ALA A 9 -11.52 12.56 4.75
CA ALA A 9 -10.19 12.20 4.27
C ALA A 9 -10.03 12.48 2.76
N THR A 10 -8.83 12.91 2.37
CA THR A 10 -8.48 13.11 0.96
C THR A 10 -7.39 12.12 0.53
N ILE A 11 -7.33 11.85 -0.77
CA ILE A 11 -6.25 11.06 -1.35
C ILE A 11 -4.90 11.76 -1.10
N GLY A 12 -4.82 13.06 -1.38
CA GLY A 12 -3.60 13.86 -1.16
C GLY A 12 -3.14 13.84 0.31
N GLY A 13 -4.07 13.94 1.25
CA GLY A 13 -3.76 13.83 2.68
C GLY A 13 -3.27 12.43 3.08
N THR A 14 -3.82 11.39 2.47
CA THR A 14 -3.35 10.00 2.69
C THR A 14 -1.94 9.79 2.13
N VAL A 15 -1.65 10.34 0.95
CA VAL A 15 -0.32 10.32 0.33
C VAL A 15 0.69 11.08 1.19
N ALA A 16 0.37 12.31 1.60
CA ALA A 16 1.24 13.11 2.46
C ALA A 16 1.50 12.47 3.82
N ALA A 17 0.52 11.75 4.38
CA ALA A 17 0.67 11.07 5.67
C ALA A 17 1.51 9.77 5.59
N GLY A 18 1.62 9.13 4.42
CA GLY A 18 2.50 7.97 4.21
C GLY A 18 2.23 6.75 5.11
N GLY A 19 1.01 6.59 5.64
CA GLY A 19 0.71 5.60 6.68
C GLY A 19 1.05 4.15 6.29
N PRO A 20 1.81 3.38 7.09
CA PRO A 20 2.30 2.05 6.74
C PRO A 20 1.22 0.97 6.60
N ASP A 21 0.05 1.21 7.18
CA ASP A 21 -1.11 0.32 7.16
C ASP A 21 -2.20 0.77 6.18
N SER A 22 -1.91 1.77 5.34
CA SER A 22 -2.84 2.30 4.35
C SER A 22 -3.02 1.37 3.16
N VAL A 23 -4.18 0.72 3.09
CA VAL A 23 -4.59 -0.09 1.93
C VAL A 23 -4.72 0.78 0.67
N LEU A 24 -5.14 2.04 0.80
CA LEU A 24 -5.21 2.95 -0.34
C LEU A 24 -3.82 3.19 -0.95
N LEU A 25 -2.79 3.40 -0.12
CA LEU A 25 -1.42 3.56 -0.64
C LEU A 25 -0.93 2.30 -1.34
N ALA A 26 -1.27 1.10 -0.85
CA ALA A 26 -0.92 -0.15 -1.54
C ALA A 26 -1.59 -0.27 -2.91
N VAL A 27 -2.86 0.14 -3.04
CA VAL A 27 -3.56 0.20 -4.33
C VAL A 27 -2.89 1.19 -5.28
N LEU A 28 -2.61 2.41 -4.82
CA LEU A 28 -1.93 3.41 -5.63
C LEU A 28 -0.52 2.95 -6.05
N LEU A 29 0.18 2.22 -5.18
CA LEU A 29 1.51 1.72 -5.46
C LEU A 29 1.49 0.67 -6.56
N VAL A 30 0.59 -0.33 -6.52
CA VAL A 30 0.50 -1.31 -7.63
C VAL A 30 -0.02 -0.69 -8.92
N ALA A 31 -0.74 0.43 -8.86
CA ALA A 31 -1.20 1.19 -10.03
C ALA A 31 -0.16 2.19 -10.57
N ASP A 32 1.10 2.05 -10.13
CA ASP A 32 2.24 2.90 -10.50
C ASP A 32 1.95 4.40 -10.40
N ALA A 33 1.31 4.77 -9.30
CA ALA A 33 0.88 6.13 -9.08
C ALA A 33 2.06 7.12 -9.19
N ARG A 34 1.80 8.25 -9.84
CA ARG A 34 2.65 9.43 -9.82
C ARG A 34 1.96 10.55 -9.08
N VAL A 35 2.73 11.31 -8.31
CA VAL A 35 2.21 12.36 -7.43
C VAL A 35 2.72 13.71 -7.92
N GLU A 36 1.81 14.60 -8.31
CA GLU A 36 2.15 15.96 -8.68
C GLU A 36 2.29 16.81 -7.42
N LEU A 37 3.47 17.42 -7.23
CA LEU A 37 3.73 18.35 -6.15
C LEU A 37 3.65 19.80 -6.66
N ALA A 38 3.13 20.71 -5.84
CA ALA A 38 2.92 22.12 -6.23
C ALA A 38 4.22 22.87 -6.53
N ARG A 39 5.29 22.56 -5.78
CA ARG A 39 6.61 23.20 -5.89
C ARG A 39 7.67 22.22 -6.37
N GLY A 40 7.45 20.92 -6.17
CA GLY A 40 8.30 19.85 -6.65
C GLY A 40 8.00 19.40 -8.08
N GLY A 41 8.57 18.25 -8.44
CA GLY A 41 8.27 17.56 -9.69
C GLY A 41 7.11 16.57 -9.53
N THR A 42 7.13 15.53 -10.36
CA THR A 42 6.10 14.47 -10.36
C THR A 42 6.71 13.11 -10.03
N PRO A 43 7.20 12.89 -8.79
CA PRO A 43 7.81 11.62 -8.39
C PRO A 43 6.81 10.47 -8.48
N THR A 44 7.35 9.25 -8.56
CA THR A 44 6.55 8.06 -8.30
C THR A 44 6.11 8.03 -6.84
N LEU A 45 5.00 7.35 -6.56
CA LEU A 45 4.58 7.16 -5.17
C LEU A 45 5.62 6.39 -4.35
N ASP A 46 6.38 5.47 -4.96
CA ASP A 46 7.41 4.73 -4.22
C ASP A 46 8.52 5.65 -3.71
N GLU A 47 9.07 6.48 -4.60
CA GLU A 47 10.06 7.50 -4.25
C GLU A 47 9.53 8.45 -3.17
N LEU A 48 8.27 8.90 -3.32
CA LEU A 48 7.67 9.82 -2.35
C LEU A 48 7.45 9.18 -0.98
N LEU A 49 7.14 7.88 -0.91
CA LEU A 49 7.01 7.16 0.35
C LEU A 49 8.37 6.92 1.03
N ASP A 50 9.47 6.93 0.27
CA ASP A 50 10.84 6.89 0.81
C ASP A 50 11.29 8.27 1.32
N THR A 51 11.04 9.34 0.55
CA THR A 51 11.58 10.67 0.86
C THR A 51 10.64 11.55 1.67
N GLY A 52 9.34 11.23 1.69
CA GLY A 52 8.28 12.11 2.19
C GLY A 52 7.95 13.25 1.23
N VAL A 53 6.83 13.93 1.50
CA VAL A 53 6.49 15.21 0.85
C VAL A 53 7.37 16.31 1.46
N PRO A 54 8.11 17.10 0.67
CA PRO A 54 8.95 18.17 1.18
C PRO A 54 8.16 19.21 2.00
N ASP A 55 8.81 19.75 3.03
CA ASP A 55 8.20 20.78 3.89
C ASP A 55 7.74 21.99 3.08
N GLY A 56 6.48 22.38 3.26
CA GLY A 56 5.87 23.51 2.57
C GLY A 56 5.45 23.23 1.13
N ASP A 57 5.51 21.98 0.67
CA ASP A 57 4.93 21.53 -0.60
C ASP A 57 3.53 20.93 -0.40
N LEU A 58 2.80 20.75 -1.50
CA LEU A 58 1.43 20.24 -1.51
C LEU A 58 1.28 19.16 -2.57
N VAL A 59 0.55 18.09 -2.23
CA VAL A 59 0.08 17.12 -3.21
C VAL A 59 -1.09 17.73 -3.99
N CYS A 60 -0.87 18.00 -5.27
CA CYS A 60 -1.86 18.60 -6.17
C CYS A 60 -2.72 17.55 -6.87
N ALA A 61 -2.09 16.48 -7.34
CA ALA A 61 -2.77 15.41 -8.06
C ALA A 61 -2.08 14.06 -7.85
N VAL A 62 -2.85 13.00 -8.05
CA VAL A 62 -2.34 11.62 -8.11
C VAL A 62 -2.85 11.01 -9.40
N THR A 63 -1.93 10.62 -10.27
CA THR A 63 -2.24 9.94 -11.54
C THR A 63 -1.93 8.46 -11.37
N VAL A 64 -2.81 7.60 -11.89
CA VAL A 64 -2.69 6.14 -11.81
C VAL A 64 -2.89 5.52 -13.19
N ASP A 65 -2.27 4.38 -13.41
CA ASP A 65 -2.64 3.50 -14.51
C ASP A 65 -3.92 2.72 -14.14
N THR A 66 -4.93 2.82 -15.00
CA THR A 66 -6.24 2.18 -14.81
C THR A 66 -6.36 0.82 -15.50
N ASP A 67 -5.37 0.40 -16.29
CA ASP A 67 -5.40 -0.88 -16.98
C ASP A 67 -5.23 -2.06 -16.02
N GLY A 68 -5.58 -3.26 -16.50
CA GLY A 68 -5.38 -4.50 -15.78
C GLY A 68 -6.40 -4.77 -14.67
N GLU A 69 -6.13 -5.82 -13.90
CA GLU A 69 -6.98 -6.27 -12.81
C GLU A 69 -6.29 -6.08 -11.47
N VAL A 70 -7.06 -5.76 -10.43
CA VAL A 70 -6.59 -5.58 -9.06
C VAL A 70 -7.35 -6.50 -8.13
N ALA A 71 -6.62 -7.18 -7.24
CA ALA A 71 -7.18 -8.01 -6.19
C ALA A 71 -6.54 -7.67 -4.84
N THR A 72 -7.30 -7.85 -3.77
CA THR A 72 -6.85 -7.53 -2.41
C THR A 72 -7.17 -8.65 -1.44
N ALA A 73 -6.29 -8.85 -0.47
CA ALA A 73 -6.52 -9.75 0.66
C ALA A 73 -6.00 -9.07 1.93
N ALA A 74 -6.79 -9.08 3.00
CA ALA A 74 -6.42 -8.41 4.24
C ALA A 74 -6.79 -9.23 5.47
N THR A 75 -6.09 -9.01 6.58
CA THR A 75 -6.45 -9.55 7.88
C THR A 75 -6.41 -8.44 8.92
N GLY A 76 -7.56 -8.15 9.54
CA GLY A 76 -7.72 -7.24 10.67
C GLY A 76 -8.21 -8.01 11.91
N ARG A 77 -8.17 -7.39 13.10
CA ARG A 77 -8.77 -8.01 14.31
C ARG A 77 -10.30 -8.06 14.22
N THR A 78 -10.89 -7.08 13.52
CA THR A 78 -12.30 -7.04 13.14
C THR A 78 -12.43 -6.59 11.68
N PRO A 79 -13.56 -6.83 11.01
CA PRO A 79 -13.78 -6.33 9.64
C PRO A 79 -13.73 -4.79 9.50
N ALA A 80 -13.93 -4.04 10.59
CA ALA A 80 -13.95 -2.57 10.59
C ALA A 80 -12.57 -1.94 10.88
N ASP A 81 -11.65 -2.72 11.44
CA ASP A 81 -10.31 -2.28 11.84
C ASP A 81 -9.45 -1.95 10.60
N VAL A 82 -8.43 -1.12 10.83
CA VAL A 82 -7.30 -1.07 9.89
C VAL A 82 -6.61 -2.44 9.90
N PRO A 83 -6.35 -3.05 8.73
CA PRO A 83 -5.71 -4.37 8.67
C PRO A 83 -4.37 -4.40 9.42
N ILE A 84 -4.08 -5.57 10.00
CA ILE A 84 -2.76 -5.88 10.57
C ILE A 84 -1.74 -5.97 9.43
N VAL A 85 -2.12 -6.71 8.38
CA VAL A 85 -1.43 -6.80 7.09
C VAL A 85 -2.51 -6.82 6.00
N ALA A 86 -2.24 -6.13 4.90
CA ALA A 86 -2.98 -6.29 3.66
C ALA A 86 -2.00 -6.51 2.51
N ALA A 87 -2.43 -7.30 1.53
CA ALA A 87 -1.77 -7.49 0.26
C ALA A 87 -2.69 -6.98 -0.85
N VAL A 88 -2.10 -6.22 -1.77
CA VAL A 88 -2.77 -5.72 -2.96
C VAL A 88 -1.94 -6.15 -4.15
N ALA A 89 -2.55 -6.87 -5.08
CA ALA A 89 -1.90 -7.33 -6.29
C ALA A 89 -2.57 -6.70 -7.51
N ARG A 90 -1.79 -6.46 -8.56
CA ARG A 90 -2.27 -6.03 -9.88
C ARG A 90 -1.63 -6.89 -10.97
N THR A 91 -2.42 -7.30 -11.97
CA THR A 91 -1.89 -7.85 -13.23
C THR A 91 -2.29 -6.92 -14.36
N ALA A 92 -1.32 -6.47 -15.15
CA ALA A 92 -1.52 -5.65 -16.34
C ALA A 92 -0.66 -6.18 -17.50
N PRO A 93 -0.79 -5.65 -18.74
CA PRO A 93 -0.04 -6.15 -19.90
C PRO A 93 1.48 -6.16 -19.74
N ASP A 94 2.01 -5.29 -18.87
CA ASP A 94 3.43 -5.15 -18.55
C ASP A 94 3.89 -5.98 -17.34
N GLY A 95 2.97 -6.71 -16.68
CA GLY A 95 3.30 -7.70 -15.67
C GLY A 95 2.50 -7.59 -14.38
N ARG A 96 2.96 -8.37 -13.39
CA ARG A 96 2.36 -8.46 -12.06
C ARG A 96 3.08 -7.55 -11.09
N ARG A 97 2.31 -6.94 -10.18
CA ARG A 97 2.80 -6.09 -9.09
C ARG A 97 2.12 -6.51 -7.81
N LEU A 98 2.85 -6.38 -6.70
CA LEU A 98 2.35 -6.71 -5.38
C LEU A 98 2.83 -5.64 -4.39
N ALA A 99 1.93 -5.18 -3.54
CA ALA A 99 2.24 -4.30 -2.43
C ALA A 99 1.69 -4.85 -1.11
N LEU A 100 2.44 -4.61 -0.03
CA LEU A 100 2.12 -5.06 1.31
C LEU A 100 2.05 -3.88 2.28
N THR A 101 1.07 -3.93 3.19
CA THR A 101 0.91 -2.99 4.30
C THR A 101 1.23 -3.65 5.63
N GLY A 102 1.62 -2.86 6.63
CA GLY A 102 1.84 -3.34 8.00
C GLY A 102 3.03 -4.31 8.15
N VAL A 103 3.93 -4.36 7.17
CA VAL A 103 5.14 -5.20 7.19
C VAL A 103 6.43 -4.40 7.35
N ALA A 104 6.35 -3.07 7.30
CA ALA A 104 7.47 -2.14 7.44
C ALA A 104 6.99 -0.77 7.92
N ALA A 105 7.90 0.21 7.99
CA ALA A 105 7.60 1.59 8.36
C ALA A 105 6.81 2.37 7.28
N ARG A 106 6.73 1.82 6.06
CA ARG A 106 5.91 2.31 4.95
C ARG A 106 5.22 1.14 4.24
N VAL A 107 4.28 1.44 3.36
CA VAL A 107 3.77 0.46 2.39
C VAL A 107 4.90 0.11 1.42
N LEU A 108 5.11 -1.18 1.17
CA LEU A 108 6.19 -1.67 0.31
C LEU A 108 5.64 -2.34 -0.94
N ARG A 109 6.26 -2.03 -2.09
CA ARG A 109 6.17 -2.89 -3.27
C ARG A 109 7.14 -4.06 -3.06
N VAL A 110 6.69 -5.28 -3.33
CA VAL A 110 7.47 -6.51 -3.17
C VAL A 110 7.44 -7.33 -4.45
N ASP A 111 8.39 -8.24 -4.58
CA ASP A 111 8.40 -9.22 -5.66
C ASP A 111 7.20 -10.18 -5.52
N PRO A 112 6.31 -10.30 -6.53
CA PRO A 112 5.23 -11.27 -6.51
C PRO A 112 5.68 -12.73 -6.34
N ASP A 113 6.88 -13.08 -6.80
CA ASP A 113 7.40 -14.45 -6.77
C ASP A 113 8.11 -14.79 -5.45
N ASP A 114 8.63 -13.78 -4.73
CA ASP A 114 9.14 -13.91 -3.37
C ASP A 114 8.68 -12.75 -2.47
N PRO A 115 7.40 -12.73 -2.06
CA PRO A 115 6.77 -11.58 -1.40
C PRO A 115 7.29 -11.31 0.02
N THR A 116 8.09 -12.23 0.57
CA THR A 116 8.62 -12.11 1.93
C THR A 116 10.13 -11.91 1.99
N ALA A 117 10.80 -11.84 0.85
CA ALA A 117 12.23 -11.58 0.74
C ALA A 117 12.62 -10.34 1.56
N GLY A 118 13.55 -10.51 2.50
CA GLY A 118 14.11 -9.41 3.29
C GLY A 118 13.14 -8.72 4.27
N LEU A 119 11.90 -9.19 4.42
CA LEU A 119 10.95 -8.57 5.35
C LEU A 119 11.34 -8.85 6.80
N ASP A 120 11.41 -7.80 7.62
CA ASP A 120 11.45 -7.89 9.08
C ASP A 120 10.39 -7.02 9.77
N PRO A 121 9.12 -7.51 9.81
CA PRO A 121 8.02 -6.72 10.34
C PRO A 121 8.14 -6.49 11.86
N PRO A 122 7.89 -5.26 12.34
CA PRO A 122 7.84 -5.01 13.78
C PRO A 122 6.61 -5.67 14.40
N GLY A 123 6.77 -6.23 15.61
CA GLY A 123 5.64 -6.69 16.41
C GLY A 123 4.95 -5.53 17.15
N ASP A 124 3.65 -5.64 17.36
CA ASP A 124 2.87 -4.73 18.20
C ASP A 124 1.73 -5.47 18.91
N PHE A 125 0.82 -4.73 19.57
CA PHE A 125 -0.35 -5.30 20.25
C PHE A 125 -1.33 -6.03 19.31
N ARG A 126 -1.20 -5.88 17.99
CA ARG A 126 -2.03 -6.58 17.00
C ARG A 126 -1.40 -7.93 16.58
N GLY A 127 -0.11 -8.13 16.83
CA GLY A 127 0.58 -9.40 16.59
C GLY A 127 2.09 -9.26 16.48
N SER A 128 2.79 -10.39 16.60
CA SER A 128 4.25 -10.46 16.50
C SER A 128 4.75 -10.21 15.07
N GLY A 129 6.05 -9.89 14.92
CA GLY A 129 6.70 -9.79 13.61
C GLY A 129 6.64 -11.08 12.81
N ALA A 130 6.79 -12.24 13.48
CA ALA A 130 6.63 -13.55 12.87
C ALA A 130 5.19 -13.78 12.35
N TYR A 131 4.18 -13.36 13.11
CA TYR A 131 2.79 -13.43 12.68
C TYR A 131 2.54 -12.54 11.45
N ARG A 132 3.04 -11.30 11.45
CA ARG A 132 2.94 -10.39 10.29
C ARG A 132 3.64 -10.95 9.05
N ARG A 133 4.84 -11.53 9.19
CA ARG A 133 5.55 -12.19 8.08
C ARG A 133 4.77 -13.38 7.52
N HIS A 134 4.15 -14.19 8.38
CA HIS A 134 3.28 -15.29 7.95
C HIS A 134 2.02 -14.79 7.23
N LEU A 135 1.38 -13.73 7.74
CA LEU A 135 0.26 -13.08 7.08
C LEU A 135 0.66 -12.52 5.72
N ALA A 136 1.84 -11.89 5.60
CA ALA A 136 2.35 -11.35 4.34
C ALA A 136 2.36 -12.42 3.23
N ALA A 137 2.99 -13.57 3.48
CA ALA A 137 3.02 -14.68 2.53
C ALA A 137 1.61 -15.19 2.18
N THR A 138 0.76 -15.38 3.19
CA THR A 138 -0.60 -15.92 3.01
C THR A 138 -1.48 -14.98 2.20
N LEU A 139 -1.44 -13.67 2.51
CA LEU A 139 -2.26 -12.65 1.88
C LEU A 139 -1.73 -12.32 0.48
N ALA A 140 -0.41 -12.30 0.27
CA ALA A 140 0.19 -12.18 -1.05
C ALA A 140 -0.34 -13.26 -2.00
N ARG A 141 -0.26 -14.53 -1.59
CA ARG A 141 -0.80 -15.65 -2.37
C ARG A 141 -2.29 -15.48 -2.68
N ARG A 142 -3.11 -15.13 -1.68
CA ARG A 142 -4.56 -14.92 -1.87
C ARG A 142 -4.88 -13.76 -2.81
N ALA A 143 -4.12 -12.67 -2.73
CA ALA A 143 -4.30 -11.53 -3.62
C ALA A 143 -3.92 -11.91 -5.06
N LEU A 144 -2.81 -12.62 -5.26
CA LEU A 144 -2.38 -13.10 -6.58
C LEU A 144 -3.37 -14.11 -7.18
N GLU A 145 -3.89 -15.05 -6.39
CA GLU A 145 -4.96 -15.99 -6.80
C GLU A 145 -6.29 -15.29 -7.13
N GLY A 146 -6.49 -14.06 -6.65
CA GLY A 146 -7.68 -13.26 -6.90
C GLY A 146 -7.67 -12.50 -8.23
N LEU A 147 -6.52 -12.43 -8.92
CA LEU A 147 -6.39 -11.84 -10.26
C LEU A 147 -6.91 -12.86 -11.28
N ARG A 148 -7.89 -12.48 -12.10
CA ARG A 148 -8.56 -13.40 -13.03
C ARG A 148 -8.08 -13.24 -14.47
#